data_AF-A0A257YIQ9-F1
#
_entry.id   AF-A0A257YIQ9-F1
#
_cell.length_a   1.000
_cell.length_b   1.000
_cell.length_c   1.000
_cell.angle_alpha   90.00
_cell.angle_beta   90.00
_cell.angle_gamma   90.00
#
_symmetry.space_group_name_H-M   'P 1'
#
loop_
_entity.id
_entity.type
_entity.pdbx_description
1 polymer ?
#
loop_
_entity_poly.entity_id
_entity_poly.type
_entity_poly.pdbx_seq_one_letter_code
_entity_poly.pdbx_strand_id
1 'polypeptide(L)'
;MNAVALRDSAPTDPIHSVFAVPTMHCGGCMGKVERALAAVPGVESARANLTARSVEVVHADGVDSPVLVAALAQAGFEAQPRLAVEAPPSAVGPLLAPLAVAGFACMNVMLLSVSVWSGADGTTRDLFHWLSAMIGVPAIPIPGRSEFRVPIMLPPRVRRNLKEFDPHVVHVSSPDVTAHRAVTWARRRKLPVLASVHTRFETYPRYYNLAFIEPFVEAILRRFYRRCDALVAPSESMAQVLRDQRMNYDIDIWSRGVDRENFNPGRRDTAWRQSLGFADDDIVIGFLGRLVMEKGLDVFSDTIDQLVRKGVAHKVMVVGEGPAREWFTARLPHAVFTGFQGGKDLGRAVGSMDVLFNPSITETFGNVTLEAMACAVPVVAAAATGSQSLIDDQVSGRLITPGAVRQFAEALRVYVEDPALRAKHGAAGEARSLDFSWDRINQAVADTYVRLIRQKAKDRAKGKG
;
A
#
# COMPACT_ATOMS: atom_id res chain seq x y z
N MET A 1 46.92 -65.17 23.87
CA MET A 1 47.70 -64.55 22.77
C MET A 1 47.00 -64.90 21.46
N ASN A 2 46.43 -64.03 20.65
CA ASN A 2 46.03 -62.63 20.72
C ASN A 2 44.80 -62.53 19.81
N ALA A 3 43.66 -62.08 20.33
CA ALA A 3 42.57 -61.58 19.51
C ALA A 3 42.82 -60.10 19.28
N VAL A 4 43.12 -59.69 18.04
CA VAL A 4 43.11 -58.29 17.63
C VAL A 4 41.87 -58.09 16.79
N ALA A 5 40.92 -57.33 17.35
CA ALA A 5 39.72 -56.88 16.67
C ALA A 5 40.10 -55.87 15.57
N LEU A 6 39.67 -56.15 14.34
CA LEU A 6 39.54 -55.13 13.30
C LEU A 6 38.16 -54.47 13.50
N ARG A 7 38.17 -53.18 13.83
CA ARG A 7 36.98 -52.33 13.82
C ARG A 7 36.74 -51.90 12.37
N ASP A 8 35.65 -52.35 11.76
CA ASP A 8 35.10 -51.71 10.57
C ASP A 8 34.27 -50.48 11.00
N SER A 9 34.65 -49.31 10.50
CA SER A 9 34.03 -48.01 10.75
C SER A 9 32.70 -47.86 10.01
N ALA A 10 31.68 -47.37 10.70
CA ALA A 10 30.37 -47.03 10.16
C ALA A 10 30.44 -45.96 9.05
N PRO A 11 29.50 -45.94 8.08
CA PRO A 11 29.41 -44.87 7.09
C PRO A 11 29.04 -43.55 7.78
N THR A 12 29.88 -42.52 7.59
CA THR A 12 29.69 -41.17 8.13
C THR A 12 28.71 -40.37 7.27
N ASP A 13 27.77 -39.68 7.90
CA ASP A 13 26.81 -38.80 7.22
C ASP A 13 27.54 -37.66 6.48
N PRO A 14 27.06 -37.23 5.30
CA PRO A 14 27.67 -36.14 4.54
C PRO A 14 27.55 -34.80 5.29
N ILE A 15 28.65 -34.05 5.37
CA ILE A 15 28.72 -32.75 6.03
C ILE A 15 28.41 -31.65 5.01
N HIS A 16 27.53 -30.73 5.39
CA HIS A 16 27.21 -29.53 4.61
C HIS A 16 27.97 -28.32 5.15
N SER A 17 28.80 -27.73 4.30
CA SER A 17 29.56 -26.52 4.59
C SER A 17 29.19 -25.40 3.63
N VAL A 18 29.01 -24.18 4.13
CA VAL A 18 28.74 -22.99 3.30
C VAL A 18 29.89 -22.01 3.40
N PHE A 19 30.35 -21.51 2.27
CA PHE A 19 31.41 -20.51 2.19
C PHE A 19 30.90 -19.24 1.53
N ALA A 20 31.20 -18.08 2.11
CA ALA A 20 31.03 -16.79 1.45
C ALA A 20 32.18 -16.59 0.46
N VAL A 21 31.88 -16.17 -0.78
CA VAL A 21 32.84 -15.94 -1.88
C VAL A 21 32.58 -14.56 -2.50
N PRO A 22 32.98 -13.46 -1.85
CA PRO A 22 32.53 -12.11 -2.20
C PRO A 22 33.01 -11.62 -3.58
N THR A 23 34.11 -12.18 -4.09
CA THR A 23 34.73 -11.80 -5.37
C THR A 23 34.10 -12.49 -6.59
N MET A 24 33.15 -13.41 -6.38
CA MET A 24 32.36 -14.03 -7.43
C MET A 24 31.32 -13.04 -7.99
N HIS A 25 31.43 -12.68 -9.28
CA HIS A 25 30.62 -11.62 -9.90
C HIS A 25 29.97 -11.98 -11.24
N CYS A 26 30.22 -13.17 -11.79
CA CYS A 26 29.60 -13.63 -13.04
C CYS A 26 29.42 -15.16 -13.09
N GLY A 27 28.69 -15.66 -14.09
CA GLY A 27 28.52 -17.10 -14.30
C GLY A 27 29.82 -17.87 -14.59
N GLY A 28 30.82 -17.21 -15.17
CA GLY A 28 32.16 -17.78 -15.34
C GLY A 28 32.88 -18.00 -14.00
N CYS A 29 32.67 -17.12 -13.02
CA CYS A 29 33.20 -17.29 -11.67
C CYS A 29 32.53 -18.47 -10.95
N MET A 30 31.19 -18.62 -11.06
CA MET A 30 30.46 -19.75 -10.48
C MET A 30 31.05 -21.09 -10.95
N GLY A 31 31.19 -21.26 -12.27
CA GLY A 31 31.74 -22.51 -12.81
C GLY A 31 33.19 -22.77 -12.40
N LYS A 32 34.01 -21.74 -12.16
CA LYS A 32 35.39 -21.91 -11.64
C LYS A 32 35.38 -22.33 -10.17
N VAL A 33 34.54 -21.71 -9.34
CA VAL A 33 34.36 -22.03 -7.92
C VAL A 33 33.88 -23.47 -7.74
N GLU A 34 32.84 -23.88 -8.48
CA GLU A 34 32.29 -25.24 -8.40
C GLU A 34 33.30 -26.30 -8.84
N ARG A 35 34.04 -26.07 -9.95
CA ARG A 35 35.08 -27.00 -10.41
C ARG A 35 36.26 -27.10 -9.46
N ALA A 36 36.68 -25.99 -8.85
CA ALA A 36 37.79 -25.98 -7.90
C ALA A 36 37.46 -26.81 -6.65
N LEU A 37 36.23 -26.72 -6.16
CA LEU A 37 35.78 -27.50 -5.00
C LEU A 37 35.48 -28.96 -5.35
N ALA A 38 34.91 -29.23 -6.52
CA ALA A 38 34.69 -30.60 -7.00
C ALA A 38 36.01 -31.38 -7.24
N ALA A 39 37.14 -30.68 -7.40
CA ALA A 39 38.46 -31.29 -7.53
C ALA A 39 39.09 -31.66 -6.16
N VAL A 40 38.49 -31.26 -5.04
CA VAL A 40 38.98 -31.61 -3.70
C VAL A 40 38.52 -33.03 -3.34
N PRO A 41 39.45 -33.96 -3.02
CA PRO A 41 39.08 -35.31 -2.61
C PRO A 41 38.13 -35.32 -1.41
N GLY A 42 37.02 -36.05 -1.51
CA GLY A 42 36.00 -36.12 -0.46
C GLY A 42 34.87 -35.10 -0.60
N VAL A 43 34.90 -34.20 -1.59
CA VAL A 43 33.74 -33.36 -1.95
C VAL A 43 32.81 -34.14 -2.89
N GLU A 44 31.55 -34.27 -2.49
CA GLU A 44 30.50 -34.93 -3.27
C GLU A 44 29.83 -33.94 -4.23
N SER A 45 29.57 -32.71 -3.77
CA SER A 45 29.02 -31.66 -4.62
C SER A 45 29.39 -30.26 -4.15
N ALA A 46 29.45 -29.31 -5.09
CA ALA A 46 29.60 -27.90 -4.82
C ALA A 46 28.64 -27.10 -5.71
N ARG A 47 27.85 -26.20 -5.11
CA ARG A 47 26.86 -25.37 -5.82
C ARG A 47 27.01 -23.90 -5.45
N ALA A 48 27.36 -23.08 -6.44
CA ALA A 48 27.56 -21.65 -6.25
C ALA A 48 26.25 -20.88 -6.46
N ASN A 49 26.01 -19.89 -5.60
CA ASN A 49 24.90 -18.94 -5.70
C ASN A 49 25.46 -17.54 -5.95
N LEU A 50 25.36 -17.05 -7.18
CA LEU A 50 25.88 -15.73 -7.57
C LEU A 50 25.18 -14.59 -6.82
N THR A 51 23.86 -14.68 -6.63
CA THR A 51 23.08 -13.66 -5.92
C THR A 51 23.50 -13.55 -4.46
N ALA A 52 23.71 -14.68 -3.80
CA ALA A 52 24.14 -14.74 -2.40
C ALA A 52 25.67 -14.68 -2.21
N ARG A 53 26.44 -14.61 -3.30
CA ARG A 53 27.92 -14.68 -3.33
C ARG A 53 28.47 -15.75 -2.40
N SER A 54 27.94 -16.95 -2.49
CA SER A 54 28.29 -18.08 -1.63
C SER A 54 28.34 -19.38 -2.42
N VAL A 55 28.95 -20.40 -1.83
CA VAL A 55 28.97 -21.77 -2.35
C VAL A 55 28.65 -22.75 -1.22
N GLU A 56 27.70 -23.64 -1.48
CA GLU A 56 27.39 -24.77 -0.63
C GLU A 56 28.18 -25.99 -1.09
N VAL A 57 28.79 -26.71 -0.14
CA VAL A 57 29.67 -27.86 -0.39
C VAL A 57 29.20 -29.02 0.47
N VAL A 58 28.94 -30.15 -0.17
CA VAL A 58 28.65 -31.44 0.48
C VAL A 58 29.92 -32.27 0.42
N HIS A 59 30.41 -32.74 1.57
CA HIS A 59 31.67 -33.48 1.65
C HIS A 59 31.68 -34.53 2.76
N ALA A 60 32.58 -35.50 2.65
CA ALA A 60 32.77 -36.54 3.66
C ALA A 60 33.32 -35.98 4.99
N ASP A 61 33.04 -36.68 6.08
CA ASP A 61 33.61 -36.45 7.41
C ASP A 61 35.13 -36.73 7.36
N GLY A 62 35.94 -35.67 7.40
CA GLY A 62 37.39 -35.70 7.17
C GLY A 62 37.92 -34.66 6.19
N VAL A 63 37.05 -33.93 5.48
CA VAL A 63 37.46 -32.75 4.69
C VAL A 63 37.35 -31.49 5.55
N ASP A 64 38.49 -30.98 6.00
CA ASP A 64 38.52 -29.79 6.85
C ASP A 64 38.27 -28.50 6.07
N SER A 65 37.54 -27.55 6.68
CA SER A 65 37.22 -26.25 6.05
C SER A 65 38.43 -25.46 5.52
N PRO A 66 39.62 -25.46 6.16
CA PRO A 66 40.82 -24.83 5.60
C PRO A 66 41.26 -25.40 4.25
N VAL A 67 41.03 -26.69 3.98
CA VAL A 67 41.35 -27.32 2.69
C VAL A 67 40.46 -26.76 1.58
N LEU A 68 39.18 -26.59 1.87
CA LEU A 68 38.20 -26.02 0.93
C LEU A 68 38.46 -24.53 0.67
N VAL A 69 38.84 -23.77 1.71
CA VAL A 69 39.24 -22.36 1.57
C VAL A 69 40.52 -22.24 0.73
N ALA A 70 41.50 -23.11 0.95
CA ALA A 70 42.74 -23.12 0.16
C ALA A 70 42.49 -23.44 -1.32
N ALA A 71 41.58 -24.37 -1.63
CA ALA A 71 41.19 -24.69 -3.00
C ALA A 71 40.53 -23.48 -3.70
N LEU A 72 39.67 -22.74 -3.00
CA LEU A 72 39.06 -21.51 -3.52
C LEU A 72 40.09 -20.40 -3.72
N ALA A 73 41.03 -20.24 -2.80
CA ALA A 73 42.11 -19.27 -2.91
C ALA A 73 43.02 -19.56 -4.12
N GLN A 74 43.36 -20.83 -4.37
CA GLN A 74 44.11 -21.25 -5.55
C GLN A 74 43.35 -20.99 -6.86
N ALA A 75 42.02 -21.05 -6.82
CA ALA A 75 41.16 -20.67 -7.94
C ALA A 75 40.98 -19.15 -8.12
N GLY A 76 41.60 -18.34 -7.25
CA GLY A 76 41.57 -16.88 -7.30
C GLY A 76 40.39 -16.25 -6.53
N PHE A 77 39.78 -16.99 -5.60
CA PHE A 77 38.63 -16.52 -4.84
C PHE A 77 38.91 -16.48 -3.34
N GLU A 78 38.73 -15.32 -2.73
CA GLU A 78 38.72 -15.19 -1.28
C GLU A 78 37.43 -15.82 -0.74
N ALA A 79 37.58 -16.74 0.21
CA ALA A 79 36.47 -17.46 0.80
C ALA A 79 36.57 -17.52 2.32
N GLN A 80 35.43 -17.39 3.01
CA GLN A 80 35.34 -17.53 4.46
C GLN A 80 34.22 -18.52 4.82
N PRO A 81 34.46 -19.46 5.75
CA PRO A 81 33.43 -20.38 6.21
C PRO A 81 32.32 -19.59 6.91
N ARG A 82 31.08 -19.85 6.51
CA ARG A 82 29.90 -19.24 7.11
C ARG A 82 29.40 -20.19 8.18
N LEU A 83 29.57 -19.81 9.45
CA LEU A 83 28.90 -20.49 10.56
C LEU A 83 27.39 -20.45 10.28
N ALA A 84 26.74 -21.60 10.30
CA ALA A 84 25.31 -21.72 10.11
C ALA A 84 24.58 -20.98 11.24
N VAL A 85 24.33 -19.69 11.04
CA VAL A 85 23.26 -18.99 11.75
C VAL A 85 21.99 -19.48 11.08
N GLU A 86 21.25 -20.36 11.75
CA GLU A 86 19.86 -20.65 11.42
C GLU A 86 19.10 -19.32 11.46
N ALA A 87 19.06 -18.64 10.31
CA ALA A 87 18.05 -17.63 10.09
C ALA A 87 16.70 -18.36 10.24
N PRO A 88 15.75 -17.87 11.06
CA PRO A 88 14.45 -18.50 11.16
C PRO A 88 13.91 -18.68 9.75
N PRO A 89 13.37 -19.86 9.40
CA PRO A 89 12.97 -20.17 8.04
C PRO A 89 12.08 -19.04 7.56
N SER A 90 12.58 -18.31 6.58
CA SER A 90 11.87 -17.20 5.98
C SER A 90 10.49 -17.72 5.60
N ALA A 91 9.45 -17.27 6.32
CA ALA A 91 8.07 -17.56 5.99
C ALA A 91 7.72 -17.09 4.57
N VAL A 92 8.59 -16.26 3.98
CA VAL A 92 8.51 -15.76 2.61
C VAL A 92 8.78 -16.86 1.59
N GLY A 93 9.65 -17.84 1.85
CA GLY A 93 10.00 -18.88 0.86
C GLY A 93 8.80 -19.67 0.30
N PRO A 94 7.98 -20.30 1.17
CA PRO A 94 6.75 -20.98 0.76
C PRO A 94 5.66 -20.02 0.26
N LEU A 95 5.73 -18.74 0.66
CA LEU A 95 4.81 -17.69 0.24
C LEU A 95 5.24 -17.03 -1.06
N LEU A 96 6.47 -17.19 -1.56
CA LEU A 96 6.97 -16.54 -2.78
C LEU A 96 6.21 -17.01 -4.01
N ALA A 97 5.91 -18.31 -4.12
CA ALA A 97 5.13 -18.82 -5.25
C ALA A 97 3.65 -18.36 -5.16
N PRO A 98 2.95 -18.48 -4.02
CA PRO A 98 1.62 -17.89 -3.84
C PRO A 98 1.60 -16.36 -3.99
N LEU A 99 2.63 -15.64 -3.56
CA LEU A 99 2.78 -14.17 -3.68
C LEU A 99 3.15 -13.77 -5.11
N ALA A 100 3.92 -14.58 -5.84
CA ALA A 100 4.17 -14.38 -7.26
C ALA A 100 2.92 -14.68 -8.08
N VAL A 101 2.14 -15.72 -7.72
CA VAL A 101 0.85 -16.02 -8.34
C VAL A 101 -0.20 -14.97 -7.96
N ALA A 102 -0.21 -14.48 -6.72
CA ALA A 102 -1.07 -13.38 -6.28
C ALA A 102 -0.63 -12.06 -6.90
N GLY A 103 0.67 -11.82 -7.05
CA GLY A 103 1.27 -10.68 -7.74
C GLY A 103 0.95 -10.70 -9.23
N PHE A 104 1.04 -11.87 -9.87
CA PHE A 104 0.64 -12.10 -11.25
C PHE A 104 -0.89 -11.99 -11.43
N ALA A 105 -1.68 -12.45 -10.45
CA ALA A 105 -3.13 -12.27 -10.43
C ALA A 105 -3.56 -10.82 -10.15
N CYS A 106 -2.83 -10.08 -9.31
CA CYS A 106 -2.97 -8.65 -9.09
C CYS A 106 -2.52 -7.85 -10.35
N MET A 107 -1.52 -8.34 -11.08
CA MET A 107 -1.14 -7.82 -12.39
C MET A 107 -2.23 -8.02 -13.45
N ASN A 108 -3.12 -9.02 -13.31
CA ASN A 108 -4.31 -9.12 -14.16
C ASN A 108 -5.38 -8.05 -13.88
N VAL A 109 -5.37 -7.41 -12.69
CA VAL A 109 -6.17 -6.21 -12.39
C VAL A 109 -5.43 -4.92 -12.80
N MET A 110 -4.10 -5.00 -12.99
CA MET A 110 -3.23 -3.87 -13.37
C MET A 110 -2.67 -3.94 -14.81
N LEU A 111 -3.15 -4.80 -15.70
CA LEU A 111 -2.71 -4.78 -17.11
C LEU A 111 -3.06 -3.46 -17.81
N LEU A 112 -4.07 -2.74 -17.31
CA LEU A 112 -4.39 -1.36 -17.67
C LEU A 112 -3.40 -0.34 -17.08
N SER A 113 -2.78 -0.66 -15.96
CA SER A 113 -1.86 0.18 -15.20
C SER A 113 -0.42 0.03 -15.66
N VAL A 114 0.00 -1.13 -16.18
CA VAL A 114 1.38 -1.35 -16.64
C VAL A 114 1.72 -0.41 -17.78
N SER A 115 0.87 -0.27 -18.80
CA SER A 115 1.12 0.68 -19.89
C SER A 115 1.12 2.14 -19.43
N VAL A 116 0.33 2.47 -18.41
CA VAL A 116 0.25 3.82 -17.81
C VAL A 116 1.44 4.10 -16.90
N TRP A 117 1.94 3.11 -16.18
CA TRP A 117 3.03 3.23 -15.19
C TRP A 117 4.42 3.05 -15.82
N SER A 118 4.52 2.24 -16.88
CA SER A 118 5.75 2.06 -17.66
C SER A 118 5.90 3.09 -18.79
N GLY A 119 4.92 3.98 -18.98
CA GLY A 119 4.89 4.92 -20.10
C GLY A 119 4.84 4.26 -21.48
N ALA A 120 4.32 3.04 -21.60
CA ALA A 120 4.29 2.32 -22.87
C ALA A 120 3.20 2.88 -23.79
N ASP A 121 3.60 3.28 -24.99
CA ASP A 121 2.78 3.84 -26.06
C ASP A 121 2.66 2.89 -27.27
N GLY A 122 1.78 3.22 -28.21
CA GLY A 122 1.57 2.47 -29.45
C GLY A 122 1.12 1.01 -29.24
N THR A 123 1.75 0.10 -29.98
CA THR A 123 1.36 -1.32 -30.10
C THR A 123 1.46 -2.11 -28.80
N THR A 124 2.38 -1.75 -27.91
CA THR A 124 2.56 -2.41 -26.60
C THR A 124 1.35 -2.14 -25.69
N ARG A 125 0.85 -0.89 -25.67
CA ARG A 125 -0.37 -0.52 -24.94
C ARG A 125 -1.57 -1.33 -25.44
N ASP A 126 -1.73 -1.39 -26.77
CA ASP A 126 -2.88 -2.04 -27.38
C ASP A 126 -2.87 -3.57 -27.16
N LEU A 127 -1.70 -4.21 -27.19
CA LEU A 127 -1.55 -5.64 -26.86
C LEU A 127 -1.96 -5.94 -25.41
N PHE A 128 -1.54 -5.11 -24.45
CA PHE A 128 -1.92 -5.28 -23.04
C PHE A 128 -3.40 -4.99 -22.78
N HIS A 129 -4.01 -4.05 -23.53
CA HIS A 129 -5.46 -3.87 -23.53
C HIS A 129 -6.21 -5.10 -24.05
N TRP A 130 -5.70 -5.74 -25.11
CA TRP A 130 -6.29 -6.97 -25.65
C TRP A 130 -6.17 -8.16 -24.69
N LEU A 131 -5.02 -8.34 -24.05
CA LEU A 131 -4.82 -9.37 -23.02
C LEU A 131 -5.74 -9.14 -21.80
N SER A 132 -5.90 -7.88 -21.38
CA SER A 132 -6.87 -7.50 -20.35
C SER A 132 -8.30 -7.83 -20.76
N ALA A 133 -8.68 -7.51 -22.00
CA ALA A 133 -10.01 -7.76 -22.54
C ALA A 133 -10.32 -9.27 -22.63
N MET A 134 -9.30 -10.12 -22.85
CA MET A 134 -9.46 -11.58 -22.88
C MET A 134 -9.75 -12.21 -21.51
N ILE A 135 -9.34 -11.56 -20.42
CA ILE A 135 -9.50 -12.03 -19.03
C ILE A 135 -10.62 -11.24 -18.31
N GLY A 136 -10.99 -10.08 -18.84
CA GLY A 136 -11.97 -9.15 -18.29
C GLY A 136 -13.40 -9.69 -18.24
N VAL A 137 -14.14 -9.23 -17.25
CA VAL A 137 -15.60 -9.40 -17.17
C VAL A 137 -16.30 -8.35 -18.04
N PRO A 138 -17.39 -8.70 -18.76
CA PRO A 138 -18.16 -7.74 -19.53
C PRO A 138 -18.62 -6.55 -18.67
N ALA A 139 -18.36 -5.35 -19.17
CA ALA A 139 -18.68 -4.10 -18.50
C ALA A 139 -19.31 -3.10 -19.46
N ILE A 140 -20.27 -2.33 -18.96
CA ILE A 140 -20.96 -1.27 -19.72
C ILE A 140 -20.53 0.11 -19.21
N PRO A 141 -20.43 1.12 -20.08
CA PRO A 141 -20.19 2.50 -19.65
C PRO A 141 -21.38 3.04 -18.84
N ILE A 142 -21.10 3.90 -17.85
CA ILE A 142 -22.16 4.57 -17.09
C ILE A 142 -22.76 5.71 -17.93
N PRO A 143 -24.11 5.81 -18.06
CA PRO A 143 -24.74 6.93 -18.75
C PRO A 143 -24.30 8.29 -18.15
N GLY A 144 -23.84 9.21 -19.00
CA GLY A 144 -23.37 10.54 -18.59
C GLY A 144 -21.94 10.57 -18.00
N ARG A 145 -21.30 9.42 -17.78
CA ARG A 145 -19.89 9.30 -17.38
C ARG A 145 -19.24 8.06 -18.00
N SER A 146 -19.04 8.09 -19.31
CA SER A 146 -18.55 6.95 -20.11
C SER A 146 -17.11 6.55 -19.79
N GLU A 147 -16.36 7.40 -19.10
CA GLU A 147 -15.05 7.12 -18.54
C GLU A 147 -15.10 6.03 -17.44
N PHE A 148 -16.25 5.84 -16.79
CA PHE A 148 -16.46 4.76 -15.82
C PHE A 148 -17.22 3.59 -16.45
N ARG A 149 -16.77 2.36 -16.15
CA ARG A 149 -17.40 1.12 -16.61
C ARG A 149 -17.80 0.25 -15.43
N VAL A 150 -19.00 -0.33 -15.50
CA VAL A 150 -19.55 -1.19 -14.45
C VAL A 150 -19.61 -2.64 -14.96
N PRO A 151 -18.99 -3.60 -14.26
CA PRO A 151 -19.03 -5.00 -14.67
C PRO A 151 -20.39 -5.61 -14.32
N ILE A 152 -21.07 -6.18 -15.32
CA ILE A 152 -22.50 -6.54 -15.22
C ILE A 152 -22.74 -8.03 -14.93
N MET A 153 -21.71 -8.86 -15.00
CA MET A 153 -21.87 -10.31 -14.86
C MET A 153 -20.59 -11.02 -14.45
N LEU A 154 -20.75 -12.25 -13.94
CA LEU A 154 -19.66 -13.21 -13.77
C LEU A 154 -19.85 -14.37 -14.77
N PRO A 155 -19.19 -14.32 -15.95
CA PRO A 155 -19.37 -15.28 -17.04
C PRO A 155 -19.01 -16.72 -16.65
N PRO A 156 -19.55 -17.73 -17.35
CA PRO A 156 -19.19 -19.14 -17.13
C PRO A 156 -17.69 -19.42 -17.22
N ARG A 157 -16.98 -18.79 -18.18
CA ARG A 157 -15.53 -18.90 -18.33
C ARG A 157 -14.79 -18.44 -17.06
N VAL A 158 -15.15 -17.28 -16.51
CA VAL A 158 -14.54 -16.77 -15.28
C VAL A 158 -14.87 -17.70 -14.09
N ARG A 159 -16.09 -18.22 -14.00
CA ARG A 159 -16.44 -19.20 -12.96
C ARG A 159 -15.66 -20.51 -13.07
N ARG A 160 -15.33 -20.94 -14.30
CA ARG A 160 -14.47 -22.10 -14.54
C ARG A 160 -13.04 -21.81 -14.11
N ASN A 161 -12.48 -20.67 -14.50
CA ASN A 161 -11.16 -20.24 -14.06
C ASN A 161 -11.06 -20.15 -12.53
N LEU A 162 -12.08 -19.57 -11.86
CA LEU A 162 -12.15 -19.53 -10.40
C LEU A 162 -12.25 -20.93 -9.77
N LYS A 163 -12.86 -21.89 -10.45
CA LYS A 163 -12.92 -23.28 -9.99
C LYS A 163 -11.56 -23.97 -10.17
N GLU A 164 -10.88 -23.74 -11.29
CA GLU A 164 -9.56 -24.29 -11.60
C GLU A 164 -8.48 -23.72 -10.69
N PHE A 165 -8.57 -22.44 -10.33
CA PHE A 165 -7.66 -21.78 -9.39
C PHE A 165 -7.79 -22.29 -7.95
N ASP A 166 -8.94 -22.86 -7.57
CA ASP A 166 -9.26 -23.37 -6.23
C ASP A 166 -8.92 -22.40 -5.08
N PRO A 167 -9.57 -21.22 -5.02
CA PRO A 167 -9.22 -20.20 -4.03
C PRO A 167 -9.60 -20.62 -2.61
N HIS A 168 -8.68 -20.38 -1.66
CA HIS A 168 -8.93 -20.55 -0.24
C HIS A 168 -9.85 -19.46 0.35
N VAL A 169 -9.86 -18.26 -0.25
CA VAL A 169 -10.65 -17.09 0.17
C VAL A 169 -11.05 -16.28 -1.06
N VAL A 170 -12.19 -15.61 -0.99
CA VAL A 170 -12.64 -14.66 -2.02
C VAL A 170 -12.71 -13.27 -1.42
N HIS A 171 -11.90 -12.33 -1.91
CA HIS A 171 -11.93 -10.93 -1.52
C HIS A 171 -12.60 -10.10 -2.62
N VAL A 172 -13.61 -9.31 -2.26
CA VAL A 172 -14.31 -8.36 -3.16
C VAL A 172 -14.09 -6.91 -2.71
N SER A 173 -13.81 -6.00 -3.63
CA SER A 173 -13.46 -4.60 -3.31
C SER A 173 -14.49 -3.55 -3.74
N SER A 174 -15.60 -4.01 -4.33
CA SER A 174 -16.70 -3.18 -4.80
C SER A 174 -18.03 -3.93 -4.64
N PRO A 175 -19.14 -3.26 -4.29
CA PRO A 175 -20.46 -3.89 -4.17
C PRO A 175 -21.21 -3.95 -5.52
N ASP A 176 -20.49 -4.19 -6.63
CA ASP A 176 -21.09 -4.25 -7.96
C ASP A 176 -21.76 -5.61 -8.25
N VAL A 177 -22.44 -5.69 -9.41
CA VAL A 177 -23.17 -6.91 -9.82
C VAL A 177 -22.23 -8.12 -9.88
N THR A 178 -21.00 -7.93 -10.35
CA THR A 178 -20.03 -9.02 -10.46
C THR A 178 -19.60 -9.51 -9.09
N ALA A 179 -19.31 -8.61 -8.16
CA ALA A 179 -19.03 -8.94 -6.77
C ALA A 179 -20.20 -9.67 -6.11
N HIS A 180 -21.44 -9.24 -6.31
CA HIS A 180 -22.63 -9.98 -5.83
C HIS A 180 -22.66 -11.43 -6.35
N ARG A 181 -22.29 -11.65 -7.62
CA ARG A 181 -22.20 -12.99 -8.21
C ARG A 181 -21.00 -13.78 -7.66
N ALA A 182 -19.86 -13.14 -7.43
CA ALA A 182 -18.68 -13.76 -6.83
C ALA A 182 -18.95 -14.22 -5.38
N VAL A 183 -19.56 -13.36 -4.56
CA VAL A 183 -20.00 -13.71 -3.20
C VAL A 183 -21.00 -14.86 -3.23
N THR A 184 -21.95 -14.86 -4.17
CA THR A 184 -22.89 -15.99 -4.35
C THR A 184 -22.16 -17.29 -4.69
N TRP A 185 -21.19 -17.24 -5.61
CA TRP A 185 -20.40 -18.38 -6.04
C TRP A 185 -19.54 -18.96 -4.90
N ALA A 186 -18.89 -18.09 -4.12
CA ALA A 186 -18.03 -18.44 -2.99
C ALA A 186 -18.84 -19.09 -1.86
N ARG A 187 -19.98 -18.50 -1.50
CA ARG A 187 -20.87 -19.04 -0.45
C ARG A 187 -21.39 -20.44 -0.78
N ARG A 188 -21.77 -20.70 -2.04
CA ARG A 188 -22.18 -22.05 -2.48
C ARG A 188 -21.08 -23.11 -2.30
N ARG A 189 -19.82 -22.68 -2.30
CA ARG A 189 -18.63 -23.54 -2.08
C ARG A 189 -18.13 -23.50 -0.64
N LYS A 190 -18.87 -22.84 0.25
CA LYS A 190 -18.48 -22.65 1.66
C LYS A 190 -17.11 -22.00 1.80
N LEU A 191 -16.68 -21.18 0.83
CA LEU A 191 -15.43 -20.42 0.93
C LEU A 191 -15.65 -19.18 1.81
N PRO A 192 -14.64 -18.76 2.59
CA PRO A 192 -14.68 -17.49 3.29
C PRO A 192 -14.69 -16.32 2.29
N VAL A 193 -15.43 -15.27 2.63
CA VAL A 193 -15.59 -14.06 1.84
C VAL A 193 -15.20 -12.84 2.66
N LEU A 194 -14.19 -12.11 2.21
CA LEU A 194 -13.82 -10.79 2.73
C LEU A 194 -14.33 -9.71 1.78
N ALA A 195 -14.79 -8.57 2.30
CA ALA A 195 -15.04 -7.39 1.46
C ALA A 195 -14.32 -6.15 1.97
N SER A 196 -13.68 -5.39 1.07
CA SER A 196 -13.08 -4.10 1.41
C SER A 196 -14.02 -2.94 1.08
N VAL A 197 -14.06 -1.97 1.99
CA VAL A 197 -14.92 -0.78 1.85
C VAL A 197 -14.05 0.45 1.64
N HIS A 198 -13.97 0.95 0.40
CA HIS A 198 -13.14 2.11 0.06
C HIS A 198 -13.94 3.34 -0.40
N THR A 199 -15.19 3.15 -0.78
CA THR A 199 -16.05 4.19 -1.37
C THR A 199 -17.39 4.24 -0.66
N ARG A 200 -17.83 5.45 -0.31
CA ARG A 200 -19.12 5.73 0.32
C ARG A 200 -20.21 5.94 -0.72
N PHE A 201 -20.66 4.86 -1.34
CA PHE A 201 -21.70 4.94 -2.39
C PHE A 201 -23.03 5.51 -1.86
N GLU A 202 -23.30 5.37 -0.57
CA GLU A 202 -24.50 5.87 0.09
C GLU A 202 -24.58 7.40 0.16
N THR A 203 -23.45 8.11 0.13
CA THR A 203 -23.47 9.59 0.17
C THR A 203 -23.71 10.22 -1.20
N TYR A 204 -23.51 9.46 -2.27
CA TYR A 204 -23.55 9.97 -3.65
C TYR A 204 -24.90 10.59 -4.05
N PRO A 205 -26.06 9.99 -3.69
CA PRO A 205 -27.37 10.57 -4.03
C PRO A 205 -27.56 12.00 -3.54
N ARG A 206 -26.94 12.41 -2.42
CA ARG A 206 -27.04 13.79 -1.91
C ARG A 206 -26.46 14.81 -2.89
N TYR A 207 -25.37 14.48 -3.57
CA TYR A 207 -24.74 15.40 -4.53
C TYR A 207 -25.56 15.58 -5.81
N TYR A 208 -26.44 14.62 -6.12
CA TYR A 208 -27.33 14.69 -7.28
C TYR A 208 -28.73 15.22 -6.92
N ASN A 209 -28.90 15.82 -5.73
CA ASN A 209 -30.21 16.25 -5.20
C ASN A 209 -31.24 15.10 -5.07
N LEU A 210 -30.76 13.87 -4.89
CA LEU A 210 -31.53 12.64 -4.75
C LEU A 210 -31.38 12.02 -3.34
N ALA A 211 -31.20 12.85 -2.31
CA ALA A 211 -30.96 12.41 -0.94
C ALA A 211 -32.03 11.43 -0.41
N PHE A 212 -33.27 11.51 -0.89
CA PHE A 212 -34.36 10.61 -0.52
C PHE A 212 -34.10 9.12 -0.89
N ILE A 213 -33.15 8.84 -1.79
CA ILE A 213 -32.80 7.47 -2.22
C ILE A 213 -31.73 6.84 -1.30
N GLU A 214 -31.04 7.63 -0.47
CA GLU A 214 -29.96 7.16 0.40
C GLU A 214 -30.33 5.95 1.27
N PRO A 215 -31.50 5.88 1.95
CA PRO A 215 -31.87 4.70 2.73
C PRO A 215 -32.01 3.43 1.90
N PHE A 216 -32.42 3.56 0.63
CA PHE A 216 -32.54 2.45 -0.30
C PHE A 216 -31.17 1.95 -0.75
N VAL A 217 -30.24 2.87 -1.07
CA VAL A 217 -28.85 2.53 -1.37
C VAL A 217 -28.20 1.83 -0.17
N GLU A 218 -28.36 2.38 1.03
CA GLU A 218 -27.88 1.78 2.27
C GLU A 218 -28.45 0.36 2.46
N ALA A 219 -29.74 0.15 2.22
CA ALA A 219 -30.36 -1.18 2.32
C ALA A 219 -29.76 -2.20 1.34
N ILE A 220 -29.46 -1.78 0.10
CA ILE A 220 -28.79 -2.64 -0.90
C ILE A 220 -27.37 -2.99 -0.44
N LEU A 221 -26.59 -1.99 -0.02
CA LEU A 221 -25.24 -2.17 0.48
C LEU A 221 -25.22 -3.09 1.71
N ARG A 222 -26.15 -2.89 2.65
CA ARG A 222 -26.31 -3.72 3.84
C ARG A 222 -26.59 -5.17 3.49
N ARG A 223 -27.45 -5.41 2.49
CA ARG A 223 -27.73 -6.76 1.99
C ARG A 223 -26.49 -7.41 1.39
N PHE A 224 -25.62 -6.65 0.73
CA PHE A 224 -24.37 -7.14 0.19
C PHE A 224 -23.36 -7.46 1.29
N TYR A 225 -23.02 -6.48 2.14
CA TYR A 225 -21.97 -6.61 3.13
C TYR A 225 -22.26 -7.64 4.22
N ARG A 226 -23.53 -7.80 4.63
CA ARG A 226 -23.94 -8.88 5.56
C ARG A 226 -23.76 -10.29 5.00
N ARG A 227 -23.51 -10.43 3.69
CA ARG A 227 -23.24 -11.73 3.09
C ARG A 227 -21.78 -12.14 3.15
N CYS A 228 -20.88 -11.22 3.49
CA CYS A 228 -19.45 -11.47 3.65
C CYS A 228 -19.18 -11.95 5.09
N ASP A 229 -18.15 -12.78 5.29
CA ASP A 229 -17.80 -13.31 6.60
C ASP A 229 -17.14 -12.23 7.49
N ALA A 230 -16.36 -11.32 6.88
CA ALA A 230 -15.88 -10.10 7.52
C ALA A 230 -15.76 -8.95 6.51
N LEU A 231 -15.55 -7.74 7.00
CA LEU A 231 -15.15 -6.58 6.21
C LEU A 231 -13.75 -6.10 6.60
N VAL A 232 -13.10 -5.37 5.70
CA VAL A 232 -11.96 -4.52 6.04
C VAL A 232 -12.26 -3.06 5.71
N ALA A 233 -12.02 -2.19 6.68
CA ALA A 233 -12.27 -0.75 6.58
C ALA A 233 -10.95 0.04 6.66
N PRO A 234 -10.85 1.21 5.99
CA PRO A 234 -9.64 2.02 5.97
C PRO A 234 -9.27 2.61 7.34
N SER A 235 -10.22 2.76 8.25
CA SER A 235 -10.02 3.45 9.52
C SER A 235 -11.05 2.99 10.54
N GLU A 236 -10.75 3.17 11.83
CA GLU A 236 -11.68 2.83 12.91
C GLU A 236 -12.95 3.69 12.84
N SER A 237 -12.83 4.96 12.44
CA SER A 237 -14.00 5.82 12.22
C SER A 237 -14.93 5.25 11.13
N MET A 238 -14.37 4.73 10.03
CA MET A 238 -15.16 4.06 9.01
C MET A 238 -15.74 2.74 9.50
N ALA A 239 -14.97 1.94 10.26
CA ALA A 239 -15.47 0.72 10.86
C ALA A 239 -16.67 1.00 11.76
N GLN A 240 -16.63 2.07 12.57
CA GLN A 240 -17.75 2.47 13.41
C GLN A 240 -18.98 2.86 12.58
N VAL A 241 -18.81 3.65 11.52
CA VAL A 241 -19.92 3.98 10.59
C VAL A 241 -20.54 2.71 10.01
N LEU A 242 -19.74 1.73 9.60
CA LEU A 242 -20.23 0.47 9.06
C LEU A 242 -20.97 -0.38 10.10
N ARG A 243 -20.53 -0.36 11.36
CA ARG A 243 -21.24 -1.00 12.49
C ARG A 243 -22.57 -0.31 12.76
N ASP A 244 -22.59 1.02 12.80
CA ASP A 244 -23.80 1.82 13.04
C ASP A 244 -24.83 1.62 11.92
N GLN A 245 -24.36 1.57 10.67
CA GLN A 245 -25.16 1.21 9.50
C GLN A 245 -25.49 -0.30 9.43
N ARG A 246 -25.06 -1.11 10.40
CA ARG A 246 -25.34 -2.56 10.49
C ARG A 246 -24.91 -3.31 9.22
N MET A 247 -23.81 -2.88 8.60
CA MET A 247 -23.26 -3.47 7.38
C MET A 247 -22.58 -4.80 7.68
N ASN A 248 -21.77 -4.84 8.74
CA ASN A 248 -21.21 -6.03 9.37
C ASN A 248 -20.75 -5.66 10.79
N TYR A 249 -20.50 -6.65 11.63
CA TYR A 249 -19.93 -6.46 12.98
C TYR A 249 -18.49 -6.97 13.08
N ASP A 250 -18.11 -7.96 12.24
CA ASP A 250 -16.73 -8.40 12.08
C ASP A 250 -16.06 -7.51 11.02
N ILE A 251 -15.36 -6.48 11.50
CA ILE A 251 -14.70 -5.47 10.67
C ILE A 251 -13.28 -5.27 11.19
N ASP A 252 -12.29 -5.71 10.41
CA ASP A 252 -10.88 -5.46 10.66
C ASP A 252 -10.43 -4.15 9.97
N ILE A 253 -9.30 -3.60 10.42
CA ILE A 253 -8.73 -2.37 9.85
C ILE A 253 -7.70 -2.71 8.79
N TRP A 254 -7.98 -2.30 7.56
CA TRP A 254 -7.01 -2.26 6.46
C TRP A 254 -6.77 -0.80 6.08
N SER A 255 -5.88 -0.14 6.82
CA SER A 255 -5.48 1.24 6.56
C SER A 255 -4.73 1.38 5.23
N ARG A 256 -4.29 2.59 4.88
CA ARG A 256 -3.41 2.81 3.72
C ARG A 256 -2.03 3.20 4.17
N GLY A 257 -1.05 2.74 3.39
CA GLY A 257 0.34 3.05 3.64
C GLY A 257 0.73 4.39 3.06
N VAL A 258 1.79 4.97 3.61
CA VAL A 258 2.50 6.09 3.00
C VAL A 258 3.82 5.62 2.44
N ASP A 259 4.13 6.04 1.21
CA ASP A 259 5.42 5.80 0.59
C ASP A 259 6.47 6.73 1.19
N ARG A 260 7.27 6.22 2.12
CA ARG A 260 8.27 7.01 2.85
C ARG A 260 9.51 7.33 2.01
N GLU A 261 9.71 6.66 0.88
CA GLU A 261 10.73 7.10 -0.07
C GLU A 261 10.29 8.44 -0.65
N ASN A 262 9.03 8.57 -1.08
CA ASN A 262 8.53 9.81 -1.66
C ASN A 262 8.13 10.86 -0.63
N PHE A 263 7.62 10.48 0.54
CA PHE A 263 7.11 11.38 1.57
C PHE A 263 7.93 11.25 2.87
N ASN A 264 8.82 12.21 3.10
CA ASN A 264 9.61 12.31 4.32
C ASN A 264 10.07 13.77 4.54
N PRO A 265 10.50 14.15 5.75
CA PRO A 265 10.86 15.53 6.05
C PRO A 265 12.01 16.09 5.19
N GLY A 266 12.87 15.21 4.66
CA GLY A 266 13.98 15.57 3.76
C GLY A 266 13.53 15.99 2.35
N ARG A 267 12.23 15.99 2.05
CA ARG A 267 11.68 16.39 0.75
C ARG A 267 11.46 17.90 0.62
N ARG A 268 11.58 18.67 1.70
CA ARG A 268 11.49 20.14 1.65
C ARG A 268 12.57 20.71 0.73
N ASP A 269 12.16 21.53 -0.23
CA ASP A 269 13.05 22.13 -1.22
C ASP A 269 12.83 23.66 -1.28
N THR A 270 13.72 24.39 -0.61
CA THR A 270 13.66 25.86 -0.54
C THR A 270 13.91 26.50 -1.92
N ALA A 271 14.82 25.95 -2.73
CA ALA A 271 15.12 26.49 -4.05
C ALA A 271 13.90 26.35 -4.99
N TRP A 272 13.19 25.23 -4.90
CA TRP A 272 11.94 25.04 -5.64
C TRP A 272 10.85 26.02 -5.15
N ARG A 273 10.71 26.25 -3.84
CA ARG A 273 9.79 27.27 -3.31
C ARG A 273 10.08 28.67 -3.87
N GLN A 274 11.36 29.07 -3.90
CA GLN A 274 11.79 30.35 -4.48
C GLN A 274 11.46 30.42 -5.98
N SER A 275 11.64 29.33 -6.72
CA SER A 275 11.30 29.27 -8.15
C SER A 275 9.80 29.48 -8.43
N LEU A 276 8.94 29.21 -7.45
CA LEU A 276 7.50 29.45 -7.50
C LEU A 276 7.09 30.86 -7.04
N GLY A 277 8.06 31.67 -6.60
CA GLY A 277 7.84 33.03 -6.12
C GLY A 277 7.53 33.15 -4.63
N PHE A 278 7.79 32.12 -3.83
CA PHE A 278 7.71 32.21 -2.37
C PHE A 278 9.03 32.69 -1.79
N ALA A 279 8.97 33.68 -0.89
CA ALA A 279 10.12 34.09 -0.09
C ALA A 279 10.45 33.04 1.00
N ASP A 280 11.64 33.14 1.58
CA ASP A 280 12.10 32.18 2.61
C ASP A 280 11.29 32.28 3.92
N ASP A 281 10.77 33.47 4.21
CA ASP A 281 9.94 33.77 5.38
C ASP A 281 8.42 33.61 5.13
N ASP A 282 8.01 33.39 3.88
CA ASP A 282 6.60 33.16 3.55
C ASP A 282 6.10 31.88 4.22
N ILE A 283 4.94 31.96 4.87
CA ILE A 283 4.25 30.77 5.40
C ILE A 283 3.22 30.26 4.39
N VAL A 284 3.45 29.05 3.89
CA VAL A 284 2.67 28.43 2.81
C VAL A 284 1.61 27.48 3.38
N ILE A 285 0.35 27.87 3.21
CA ILE A 285 -0.82 27.02 3.44
C ILE A 285 -1.07 26.20 2.18
N GLY A 286 -0.98 24.88 2.29
CA GLY A 286 -1.13 23.95 1.19
C GLY A 286 -2.54 23.38 1.05
N PHE A 287 -3.01 23.27 -0.19
CA PHE A 287 -4.09 22.37 -0.59
C PHE A 287 -3.53 21.24 -1.45
N LEU A 288 -3.96 20.01 -1.18
CA LEU A 288 -3.59 18.84 -1.98
C LEU A 288 -4.83 18.02 -2.34
N GLY A 289 -5.05 17.82 -3.64
CA GLY A 289 -6.04 16.86 -4.13
C GLY A 289 -6.67 17.25 -5.46
N ARG A 290 -7.65 16.45 -5.90
CA ARG A 290 -8.45 16.77 -7.10
C ARG A 290 -9.25 18.05 -6.87
N LEU A 291 -9.23 18.96 -7.86
CA LEU A 291 -9.97 20.21 -7.81
C LEU A 291 -11.44 19.99 -8.19
N VAL A 292 -12.21 19.50 -7.23
CA VAL A 292 -13.66 19.30 -7.31
C VAL A 292 -14.32 19.87 -6.05
N MET A 293 -15.54 20.39 -6.16
CA MET A 293 -16.24 21.06 -5.05
C MET A 293 -16.42 20.16 -3.82
N GLU A 294 -16.56 18.85 -4.02
CA GLU A 294 -16.68 17.84 -2.95
C GLU A 294 -15.48 17.79 -1.99
N LYS A 295 -14.33 18.37 -2.38
CA LYS A 295 -13.15 18.52 -1.52
C LYS A 295 -13.21 19.74 -0.60
N GLY A 296 -14.31 20.50 -0.62
CA GLY A 296 -14.52 21.66 0.23
C GLY A 296 -13.73 22.88 -0.24
N LEU A 297 -13.61 23.09 -1.56
CA LEU A 297 -12.87 24.23 -2.12
C LEU A 297 -13.52 25.58 -1.74
N ASP A 298 -14.83 25.60 -1.58
CA ASP A 298 -15.62 26.70 -1.02
C ASP A 298 -15.21 27.02 0.42
N VAL A 299 -15.20 26.00 1.29
CA VAL A 299 -14.74 26.14 2.69
C VAL A 299 -13.28 26.56 2.75
N PHE A 300 -12.43 26.03 1.85
CA PHE A 300 -11.04 26.42 1.76
C PHE A 300 -10.92 27.92 1.47
N SER A 301 -11.55 28.37 0.38
CA SER A 301 -11.53 29.77 -0.04
C SER A 301 -12.11 30.73 1.00
N ASP A 302 -13.26 30.39 1.59
CA ASP A 302 -13.89 31.22 2.62
C ASP A 302 -13.03 31.32 3.88
N THR A 303 -12.23 30.30 4.18
CA THR A 303 -11.27 30.32 5.29
C THR A 303 -10.10 31.24 4.99
N ILE A 304 -9.54 31.17 3.77
CA ILE A 304 -8.46 32.07 3.33
C ILE A 304 -8.94 33.53 3.35
N ASP A 305 -10.15 33.83 2.88
CA ASP A 305 -10.74 35.16 2.98
C ASP A 305 -10.77 35.70 4.42
N GLN A 306 -11.10 34.84 5.38
CA GLN A 306 -11.12 35.23 6.79
C GLN A 306 -9.71 35.51 7.33
N LEU A 307 -8.70 34.75 6.92
CA LEU A 307 -7.29 35.03 7.26
C LEU A 307 -6.84 36.38 6.67
N VAL A 308 -7.19 36.66 5.42
CA VAL A 308 -6.90 37.94 4.75
C VAL A 308 -7.56 39.10 5.49
N ARG A 309 -8.84 38.99 5.84
CA ARG A 309 -9.56 40.03 6.62
C ARG A 309 -8.94 40.27 8.00
N LYS A 310 -8.31 39.26 8.60
CA LYS A 310 -7.60 39.36 9.87
C LYS A 310 -6.15 39.88 9.72
N GLY A 311 -5.66 40.10 8.50
CA GLY A 311 -4.29 40.57 8.26
C GLY A 311 -3.22 39.52 8.54
N VAL A 312 -3.56 38.22 8.48
CA VAL A 312 -2.60 37.13 8.72
C VAL A 312 -1.70 36.99 7.50
N ALA A 313 -0.39 37.14 7.66
CA ALA A 313 0.58 37.06 6.56
C ALA A 313 0.83 35.60 6.13
N HIS A 314 0.23 35.19 5.01
CA HIS A 314 0.33 33.83 4.49
C HIS A 314 0.33 33.81 2.96
N LYS A 315 0.81 32.70 2.41
CA LYS A 315 0.72 32.35 0.98
C LYS A 315 -0.05 31.04 0.83
N VAL A 316 -0.55 30.79 -0.38
CA VAL A 316 -1.30 29.57 -0.68
C VAL A 316 -0.62 28.83 -1.82
N MET A 317 -0.41 27.52 -1.63
CA MET A 317 0.01 26.59 -2.67
C MET A 317 -1.10 25.58 -2.93
N VAL A 318 -1.49 25.40 -4.19
CA VAL A 318 -2.51 24.44 -4.61
C VAL A 318 -1.87 23.38 -5.51
N VAL A 319 -1.85 22.15 -5.01
CA VAL A 319 -1.34 20.97 -5.74
C VAL A 319 -2.51 20.12 -6.20
N GLY A 320 -2.63 19.95 -7.52
CA GLY A 320 -3.65 19.13 -8.16
C GLY A 320 -4.37 19.81 -9.32
N GLU A 321 -5.23 19.02 -9.97
CA GLU A 321 -6.03 19.41 -11.12
C GLU A 321 -7.47 18.90 -11.00
N GLY A 322 -8.36 19.50 -11.77
CA GLY A 322 -9.77 19.10 -11.81
C GLY A 322 -10.67 20.16 -12.44
N PRO A 323 -11.94 19.81 -12.67
CA PRO A 323 -12.90 20.67 -13.37
C PRO A 323 -13.19 21.99 -12.64
N ALA A 324 -12.98 22.07 -11.33
CA ALA A 324 -13.18 23.30 -10.57
C ALA A 324 -11.96 24.23 -10.56
N ARG A 325 -10.94 23.98 -11.39
CA ARG A 325 -9.70 24.79 -11.39
C ARG A 325 -9.95 26.26 -11.68
N GLU A 326 -10.72 26.58 -12.73
CA GLU A 326 -11.00 27.98 -13.11
C GLU A 326 -11.72 28.72 -12.00
N TRP A 327 -12.74 28.09 -11.41
CA TRP A 327 -13.46 28.62 -10.26
C TRP A 327 -12.51 28.88 -9.07
N PHE A 328 -11.59 27.95 -8.79
CA PHE A 328 -10.70 28.06 -7.64
C PHE A 328 -9.62 29.14 -7.84
N THR A 329 -9.07 29.26 -9.06
CA THR A 329 -8.15 30.35 -9.43
C THR A 329 -8.82 31.72 -9.34
N ALA A 330 -10.06 31.84 -9.81
CA ALA A 330 -10.82 33.10 -9.69
C ALA A 330 -11.06 33.48 -8.22
N ARG A 331 -11.28 32.48 -7.36
CA ARG A 331 -11.52 32.68 -5.93
C ARG A 331 -10.25 32.98 -5.13
N LEU A 332 -9.09 32.50 -5.58
CA LEU A 332 -7.78 32.68 -4.96
C LEU A 332 -6.74 33.18 -5.99
N PRO A 333 -6.86 34.44 -6.47
CA PRO A 333 -6.02 34.96 -7.56
C PRO A 333 -4.52 35.07 -7.21
N HIS A 334 -4.18 35.07 -5.91
CA HIS A 334 -2.80 35.15 -5.43
C HIS A 334 -2.21 33.79 -5.02
N ALA A 335 -2.96 32.70 -5.16
CA ALA A 335 -2.45 31.36 -4.88
C ALA A 335 -1.56 30.86 -6.03
N VAL A 336 -0.51 30.12 -5.68
CA VAL A 336 0.33 29.43 -6.68
C VAL A 336 -0.25 28.04 -6.93
N PHE A 337 -0.62 27.78 -8.18
CA PHE A 337 -1.15 26.49 -8.57
C PHE A 337 -0.11 25.68 -9.35
N THR A 338 0.35 24.58 -8.77
CA THR A 338 1.44 23.76 -9.36
C THR A 338 0.94 22.72 -10.37
N GLY A 339 -0.37 22.61 -10.56
CA GLY A 339 -0.97 21.55 -11.39
C GLY A 339 -0.84 20.16 -10.77
N PHE A 340 -1.02 19.12 -11.58
CA PHE A 340 -0.84 17.74 -11.14
C PHE A 340 0.64 17.44 -10.83
N GLN A 341 0.89 16.82 -9.68
CA GLN A 341 2.22 16.39 -9.23
C GLN A 341 2.15 14.91 -8.84
N GLY A 342 3.17 14.14 -9.20
CA GLY A 342 3.26 12.70 -8.91
C GLY A 342 4.63 12.29 -8.37
N GLY A 343 4.68 11.12 -7.72
CA GLY A 343 5.93 10.53 -7.22
C GLY A 343 6.76 11.49 -6.36
N LYS A 344 8.05 11.63 -6.70
CA LYS A 344 9.00 12.51 -5.96
C LYS A 344 8.63 13.98 -6.02
N ASP A 345 8.06 14.46 -7.12
CA ASP A 345 7.65 15.86 -7.25
C ASP A 345 6.48 16.20 -6.33
N LEU A 346 5.56 15.26 -6.15
CA LEU A 346 4.48 15.39 -5.16
C LEU A 346 5.05 15.44 -3.73
N GLY A 347 5.98 14.54 -3.40
CA GLY A 347 6.69 14.56 -2.13
C GLY A 347 7.39 15.88 -1.85
N ARG A 348 8.08 16.44 -2.85
CA ARG A 348 8.70 17.77 -2.79
C ARG A 348 7.67 18.86 -2.54
N ALA A 349 6.57 18.85 -3.28
CA ALA A 349 5.52 19.86 -3.15
C ALA A 349 4.90 19.85 -1.75
N VAL A 350 4.58 18.66 -1.23
CA VAL A 350 4.01 18.49 0.11
C VAL A 350 5.02 18.89 1.20
N GLY A 351 6.27 18.41 1.13
CA GLY A 351 7.32 18.76 2.11
C GLY A 351 7.71 20.25 2.09
N SER A 352 7.36 20.95 1.02
CA SER A 352 7.60 22.38 0.86
C SER A 352 6.42 23.26 1.34
N MET A 353 5.35 22.67 1.87
CA MET A 353 4.29 23.39 2.59
C MET A 353 4.71 23.65 4.05
N ASP A 354 4.06 24.61 4.71
CA ASP A 354 4.25 24.85 6.15
C ASP A 354 3.08 24.35 7.00
N VAL A 355 1.89 24.25 6.39
CA VAL A 355 0.71 23.59 6.96
C VAL A 355 -0.17 23.07 5.82
N LEU A 356 -0.67 21.85 5.93
CA LEU A 356 -1.70 21.33 5.02
C LEU A 356 -3.08 21.68 5.55
N PHE A 357 -3.95 22.25 4.71
CA PHE A 357 -5.35 22.48 5.03
C PHE A 357 -6.28 21.59 4.19
N ASN A 358 -6.98 20.66 4.86
CA ASN A 358 -7.91 19.72 4.25
C ASN A 358 -9.34 19.84 4.83
N PRO A 359 -10.21 20.69 4.26
CA PRO A 359 -11.59 20.85 4.74
C PRO A 359 -12.56 19.75 4.26
N SER A 360 -12.10 18.72 3.55
CA SER A 360 -12.98 17.71 2.97
C SER A 360 -13.66 16.83 4.03
N ILE A 361 -14.96 16.59 3.85
CA ILE A 361 -15.78 15.72 4.71
C ILE A 361 -16.02 14.33 4.10
N THR A 362 -15.55 14.11 2.89
CA THR A 362 -15.82 12.91 2.09
C THR A 362 -14.66 11.93 2.05
N GLU A 363 -13.57 12.25 2.77
CA GLU A 363 -12.42 11.37 2.87
C GLU A 363 -12.79 10.05 3.54
N THR A 364 -12.36 8.94 2.95
CA THR A 364 -12.54 7.60 3.51
C THR A 364 -11.34 7.18 4.35
N PHE A 365 -10.15 7.65 4.00
CA PHE A 365 -8.92 7.47 4.76
C PHE A 365 -8.19 8.79 5.01
N GLY A 366 -8.00 9.60 3.96
CA GLY A 366 -7.21 10.84 4.03
C GLY A 366 -5.73 10.63 3.70
N ASN A 367 -5.41 10.03 2.55
CA ASN A 367 -4.01 9.83 2.12
C ASN A 367 -3.20 11.13 2.14
N VAL A 368 -3.79 12.22 1.65
CA VAL A 368 -3.16 13.54 1.61
C VAL A 368 -2.76 14.03 3.01
N THR A 369 -3.55 13.70 4.02
CA THR A 369 -3.26 13.99 5.43
C THR A 369 -2.09 13.15 5.92
N LEU A 370 -2.08 11.84 5.62
CA LEU A 370 -0.98 10.96 6.01
C LEU A 370 0.34 11.31 5.28
N GLU A 371 0.27 11.70 4.01
CA GLU A 371 1.40 12.16 3.19
C GLU A 371 2.02 13.43 3.77
N ALA A 372 1.20 14.42 4.17
CA ALA A 372 1.68 15.62 4.84
C ALA A 372 2.30 15.31 6.21
N MET A 373 1.65 14.45 7.01
CA MET A 373 2.19 13.99 8.29
C MET A 373 3.56 13.32 8.11
N ALA A 374 3.74 12.45 7.11
CA ALA A 374 5.01 11.81 6.81
C ALA A 374 6.10 12.81 6.41
N CYS A 375 5.74 13.93 5.80
CA CYS A 375 6.65 15.04 5.50
C CYS A 375 6.91 15.98 6.70
N ALA A 376 6.45 15.64 7.91
CA ALA A 376 6.46 16.50 9.09
C ALA A 376 5.75 17.85 8.89
N VAL A 377 4.72 17.88 8.04
CA VAL A 377 3.88 19.06 7.84
C VAL A 377 2.62 18.93 8.72
N PRO A 378 2.36 19.87 9.64
CA PRO A 378 1.15 19.84 10.46
C PRO A 378 -0.11 19.97 9.59
N VAL A 379 -1.19 19.35 10.02
CA VAL A 379 -2.46 19.33 9.27
C VAL A 379 -3.58 20.00 10.06
N VAL A 380 -4.32 20.88 9.39
CA VAL A 380 -5.65 21.33 9.81
C VAL A 380 -6.67 20.61 8.93
N ALA A 381 -7.56 19.82 9.52
CA ALA A 381 -8.55 19.06 8.78
C ALA A 381 -9.96 19.18 9.35
N ALA A 382 -10.97 18.95 8.50
CA ALA A 382 -12.32 18.75 8.98
C ALA A 382 -12.40 17.49 9.85
N ALA A 383 -13.13 17.55 10.95
CA ALA A 383 -13.43 16.44 11.84
C ALA A 383 -14.44 15.50 11.17
N ALA A 384 -13.97 14.73 10.21
CA ALA A 384 -14.73 13.81 9.38
C ALA A 384 -14.08 12.41 9.37
N THR A 385 -14.73 11.46 8.68
CA THR A 385 -14.20 10.11 8.52
C THR A 385 -12.79 10.14 7.91
N GLY A 386 -11.92 9.24 8.35
CA GLY A 386 -10.51 9.19 7.91
C GLY A 386 -9.60 10.15 8.70
N SER A 387 -9.80 11.47 8.57
CA SER A 387 -8.94 12.46 9.24
C SER A 387 -8.93 12.32 10.77
N GLN A 388 -10.08 12.00 11.38
CA GLN A 388 -10.19 11.71 12.82
C GLN A 388 -9.38 10.50 13.29
N SER A 389 -9.10 9.55 12.40
CA SER A 389 -8.31 8.37 12.73
C SER A 389 -6.81 8.61 12.50
N LEU A 390 -6.45 9.61 11.69
CA LEU A 390 -5.07 9.98 11.39
C LEU A 390 -4.51 11.04 12.34
N ILE A 391 -5.30 12.05 12.70
CA ILE A 391 -4.83 13.21 13.48
C ILE A 391 -5.22 13.06 14.94
N ASP A 392 -4.23 13.18 15.83
CA ASP A 392 -4.47 13.42 17.25
C ASP A 392 -4.64 14.94 17.45
N ASP A 393 -5.88 15.36 17.75
CA ASP A 393 -6.20 16.79 17.88
C ASP A 393 -5.35 17.48 18.94
N GLN A 394 -4.81 18.65 18.61
CA GLN A 394 -3.87 19.44 19.44
C GLN A 394 -2.51 18.78 19.72
N VAL A 395 -2.21 17.63 19.10
CA VAL A 395 -0.93 16.94 19.27
C VAL A 395 -0.19 16.83 17.94
N SER A 396 -0.83 16.28 16.91
CA SER A 396 -0.24 16.10 15.57
C SER A 396 -0.89 16.99 14.50
N GLY A 397 -1.89 17.78 14.89
CA GLY A 397 -2.70 18.57 13.97
C GLY A 397 -3.90 19.22 14.67
N ARG A 398 -4.83 19.74 13.89
CA ARG A 398 -6.12 20.24 14.39
C ARG A 398 -7.29 19.63 13.63
N LEU A 399 -8.28 19.16 14.37
CA LEU A 399 -9.56 18.68 13.85
C LEU A 399 -10.64 19.71 14.18
N ILE A 400 -11.31 20.20 13.14
CA ILE A 400 -12.29 21.29 13.26
C ILE A 400 -13.64 20.84 12.74
N THR A 401 -14.72 21.31 13.38
CA THR A 401 -16.09 21.01 12.96
C THR A 401 -16.31 21.34 11.47
N PRO A 402 -16.87 20.43 10.66
CA PRO A 402 -17.17 20.68 9.26
C PRO A 402 -17.91 22.00 9.01
N GLY A 403 -17.45 22.77 8.01
CA GLY A 403 -18.05 24.07 7.67
C GLY A 403 -17.80 25.20 8.66
N ALA A 404 -17.11 24.97 9.78
CA ALA A 404 -16.81 26.00 10.77
C ALA A 404 -15.65 26.91 10.33
N VAL A 405 -15.86 27.69 9.26
CA VAL A 405 -14.84 28.54 8.59
C VAL A 405 -14.07 29.42 9.59
N ARG A 406 -14.75 30.01 10.58
CA ARG A 406 -14.10 30.84 11.62
C ARG A 406 -13.10 30.06 12.48
N GLN A 407 -13.43 28.81 12.81
CA GLN A 407 -12.56 27.95 13.61
C GLN A 407 -11.38 27.43 12.78
N PHE A 408 -11.59 27.14 11.49
CA PHE A 408 -10.51 26.80 10.57
C PHE A 408 -9.52 27.95 10.42
N ALA A 409 -10.01 29.18 10.21
CA ALA A 409 -9.16 30.36 10.08
C ALA A 409 -8.37 30.59 11.37
N GLU A 410 -8.98 30.41 12.54
CA GLU A 410 -8.26 30.55 13.81
C GLU A 410 -7.17 29.48 13.98
N ALA A 411 -7.47 28.22 13.66
CA ALA A 411 -6.47 27.15 13.73
C ALA A 411 -5.29 27.38 12.78
N LEU A 412 -5.56 27.82 11.54
CA LEU A 412 -4.52 28.15 10.57
C LEU A 412 -3.71 29.36 10.99
N ARG A 413 -4.34 30.40 11.55
CA ARG A 413 -3.64 31.59 12.06
C ARG A 413 -2.59 31.22 13.10
N VAL A 414 -2.95 30.38 14.07
CA VAL A 414 -2.00 29.90 15.09
C VAL A 414 -0.82 29.18 14.43
N TYR A 415 -1.07 28.30 13.45
CA TYR A 415 0.02 27.67 12.71
C TYR A 415 0.80 28.65 11.84
N VAL A 416 0.25 29.76 11.38
CA VAL A 416 1.02 30.77 10.64
C VAL A 416 1.95 31.55 11.56
N GLU A 417 1.47 31.90 12.75
CA GLU A 417 2.19 32.77 13.68
C GLU A 417 3.17 32.02 14.59
N ASP A 418 2.96 30.72 14.86
CA ASP A 418 3.76 29.94 15.80
C ASP A 418 4.63 28.87 15.09
N PRO A 419 5.91 29.17 14.79
CA PRO A 419 6.84 28.20 14.18
C PRO A 419 7.15 27.03 15.10
N ALA A 420 7.17 27.23 16.43
CA ALA A 420 7.46 26.16 17.38
C ALA A 420 6.33 25.14 17.41
N LEU A 421 5.08 25.60 17.34
CA LEU A 421 3.92 24.72 17.22
C LEU A 421 3.93 23.95 15.91
N ARG A 422 4.26 24.60 14.78
CA ARG A 422 4.41 23.92 13.48
C ARG A 422 5.41 22.77 13.57
N ALA A 423 6.60 23.03 14.11
CA ALA A 423 7.64 22.03 14.25
C ALA A 423 7.22 20.89 15.20
N LYS A 424 6.62 21.22 16.35
CA LYS A 424 6.15 20.23 17.33
C LYS A 424 5.09 19.31 16.75
N HIS A 425 4.05 19.87 16.13
CA HIS A 425 2.94 19.07 15.59
C HIS A 425 3.36 18.34 14.31
N GLY A 426 4.24 18.94 13.49
CA GLY A 426 4.87 18.28 12.36
C GLY A 426 5.64 17.03 12.78
N ALA A 427 6.51 17.13 13.80
CA ALA A 427 7.25 15.99 14.34
C ALA A 427 6.34 14.91 14.95
N ALA A 428 5.29 15.31 15.68
CA ALA A 428 4.31 14.37 16.22
C ALA A 428 3.53 13.63 15.11
N GLY A 429 3.15 14.35 14.04
CA GLY A 429 2.53 13.76 12.85
C GLY A 429 3.45 12.78 12.13
N GLU A 430 4.72 13.13 11.99
CA GLU A 430 5.74 12.28 11.38
C GLU A 430 5.93 10.98 12.17
N ALA A 431 6.09 11.08 13.49
CA ALA A 431 6.22 9.91 14.36
C ALA A 431 4.99 8.99 14.26
N ARG A 432 3.78 9.56 14.28
CA ARG A 432 2.53 8.80 14.12
C ARG A 432 2.40 8.16 12.73
N SER A 433 2.91 8.80 11.68
CA SER A 433 2.87 8.26 10.32
C SER A 433 3.66 6.95 10.16
N LEU A 434 4.60 6.66 11.06
CA LEU A 434 5.39 5.41 11.06
C LEU A 434 4.52 4.17 11.29
N ASP A 435 3.37 4.30 11.94
CA ASP A 435 2.44 3.19 12.14
C ASP A 435 1.71 2.77 10.85
N PHE A 436 1.83 3.56 9.78
CA PHE A 436 1.14 3.36 8.50
C PHE A 436 2.10 2.89 7.39
N SER A 437 2.92 1.88 7.66
CA SER A 437 3.78 1.26 6.63
C SER A 437 3.00 0.22 5.80
N TRP A 438 3.31 0.11 4.50
CA TRP A 438 2.65 -0.85 3.61
C TRP A 438 2.80 -2.30 4.06
N ASP A 439 3.96 -2.67 4.62
CA ASP A 439 4.20 -4.02 5.13
C ASP A 439 3.27 -4.36 6.29
N ARG A 440 3.15 -3.47 7.27
CA ARG A 440 2.28 -3.65 8.44
C ARG A 440 0.80 -3.73 8.02
N ILE A 441 0.43 -2.94 7.02
CA ILE A 441 -0.93 -2.85 6.50
C ILE A 441 -1.32 -4.08 5.69
N ASN A 442 -0.42 -4.58 4.84
CA ASN A 442 -0.66 -5.79 4.07
C ASN A 442 -0.69 -7.03 4.98
N GLN A 443 0.11 -7.03 6.06
CA GLN A 443 0.08 -8.10 7.06
C GLN A 443 -1.30 -8.22 7.71
N ALA A 444 -1.96 -7.10 8.05
CA ALA A 444 -3.30 -7.11 8.65
C ALA A 444 -4.35 -7.82 7.75
N VAL A 445 -4.28 -7.60 6.43
CA VAL A 445 -5.16 -8.29 5.48
C VAL A 445 -4.82 -9.78 5.37
N ALA A 446 -3.54 -10.13 5.33
CA ALA A 446 -3.11 -11.52 5.31
C ALA A 446 -3.58 -12.27 6.56
N ASP A 447 -3.45 -11.66 7.74
CA ASP A 447 -3.92 -12.20 9.01
C ASP A 447 -5.44 -12.39 9.01
N THR A 448 -6.18 -11.44 8.43
CA THR A 448 -7.63 -11.55 8.23
C THR A 448 -7.99 -12.75 7.35
N TYR A 449 -7.27 -12.97 6.24
CA TYR A 449 -7.49 -14.15 5.40
C TYR A 449 -7.24 -15.45 6.17
N VAL A 450 -6.11 -15.55 6.88
CA VAL A 450 -5.75 -16.74 7.66
C VAL A 450 -6.79 -17.00 8.75
N ARG A 451 -7.27 -15.96 9.43
CA ARG A 451 -8.33 -16.04 10.44
C ARG A 451 -9.62 -16.61 9.85
N LEU A 452 -10.09 -16.05 8.73
CA LEU A 452 -11.33 -16.50 8.07
C LEU A 452 -11.22 -17.94 7.55
N ILE A 453 -10.09 -18.31 6.96
CA ILE A 453 -9.84 -19.69 6.49
C ILE A 453 -9.91 -20.68 7.66
N ARG A 454 -9.24 -20.35 8.78
CA ARG A 454 -9.26 -21.19 10.00
C ARG A 454 -10.67 -21.31 10.60
N GLN A 455 -11.42 -20.22 10.68
CA GLN A 455 -12.81 -20.24 11.15
C GLN A 455 -13.67 -21.15 10.27
N LYS A 456 -13.58 -21.00 8.95
CA LYS A 456 -14.36 -21.80 7.99
C LYS A 456 -14.01 -23.29 8.05
N ALA A 457 -12.75 -23.63 8.25
CA ALA A 457 -12.30 -25.01 8.43
C ALA A 457 -12.91 -25.63 9.69
N LYS A 458 -12.93 -24.88 10.81
CA LYS A 458 -13.55 -25.32 12.07
C LYS A 458 -15.07 -25.54 11.92
N ASP A 459 -15.77 -24.64 11.24
CA ASP A 459 -17.21 -24.77 11.01
C ASP A 459 -17.56 -26.00 10.16
N ARG A 460 -16.72 -26.29 9.15
CA ARG A 460 -16.86 -27.51 8.32
C ARG A 460 -16.62 -28.79 9.11
N ALA A 461 -15.70 -28.77 10.09
CA ALA A 461 -15.45 -29.90 10.96
C ALA A 461 -16.61 -30.14 11.95
N LYS A 462 -17.18 -29.06 12.52
CA LYS A 462 -18.31 -29.14 13.44
C LYS A 462 -19.62 -29.58 12.78
N GLY A 463 -19.89 -29.17 11.53
CA GLY A 463 -21.10 -29.55 10.79
C GLY A 463 -21.07 -30.94 10.13
N LYS A 464 -20.04 -31.75 10.41
CA LYS A 464 -19.90 -33.14 9.93
C LYS A 464 -20.10 -34.19 11.04
N GLY A 465 -20.24 -33.75 12.30
CA GLY A 465 -20.76 -34.55 13.41
C GLY A 465 -22.23 -34.23 13.61
#